data_AF-A0A7S0GML4-F1
#
_entry.id   AF-A0A7S0GML4-F1
#
_cell.length_a   1.000
_cell.length_b   1.000
_cell.length_c   1.000
_cell.angle_alpha   90.00
_cell.angle_beta   90.00
_cell.angle_gamma   90.00
#
_symmetry.space_group_name_H-M   'P 1'
#
loop_
_entity.id
_entity.type
_entity.pdbx_description
1 polymer ?
#
loop_
_entity_poly.entity_id
_entity_poly.type
_entity_poly.pdbx_seq_one_letter_code
_entity_poly.pdbx_strand_id
1 'polypeptide(L)'
;LVLPDSVLKQLKYLFVDYLPTVINFIHNRCIEPIPTADIQIVTSVCNIFETLVNVENVDITTSDIKELNTICKNAFVFSIIWGAGVSLDTGSKSKFAQFLRETLKGKAPPDPYGAFVDAKQGGVFKSWDTLV
;
A
#
# COMPACT_ATOMS: atom_id res chain seq x y z
N LEU A 1 11.63 -8.07 15.74
CA LEU A 1 11.57 -8.53 14.33
C LEU A 1 12.88 -8.14 13.65
N VAL A 2 13.67 -9.08 13.14
CA VAL A 2 14.84 -8.73 12.31
C VAL A 2 14.47 -9.13 10.88
N LEU A 3 14.11 -8.14 10.07
CA LEU A 3 13.83 -8.35 8.65
C LEU A 3 15.16 -8.50 7.89
N PRO A 4 15.22 -9.29 6.81
CA PRO A 4 16.41 -9.35 5.96
C PRO A 4 16.77 -7.97 5.39
N ASP A 5 18.07 -7.68 5.25
CA ASP A 5 18.57 -6.38 4.76
C ASP A 5 17.97 -5.97 3.41
N SER A 6 17.74 -6.94 2.52
CA SER A 6 17.11 -6.70 1.21
C SER A 6 15.68 -6.17 1.34
N VAL A 7 14.91 -6.71 2.28
CA VAL A 7 13.54 -6.29 2.58
C VAL A 7 13.54 -4.91 3.24
N LEU A 8 14.46 -4.68 4.19
CA LEU A 8 14.62 -3.36 4.81
C LEU A 8 14.96 -2.27 3.79
N LYS A 9 15.87 -2.57 2.84
CA LYS A 9 16.22 -1.64 1.75
C LYS A 9 15.01 -1.33 0.87
N GLN A 10 14.18 -2.33 0.57
CA GLN A 10 12.96 -2.12 -0.20
C GLN A 10 11.95 -1.26 0.57
N LEU A 11 11.70 -1.55 1.84
CA LEU A 11 10.78 -0.77 2.67
C LEU A 11 11.24 0.67 2.81
N LYS A 12 12.55 0.89 2.99
CA LYS A 12 13.12 2.24 3.03
C LYS A 12 12.82 2.99 1.73
N TYR A 13 13.02 2.36 0.57
CA TYR A 13 12.67 2.98 -0.70
C TYR A 13 11.17 3.31 -0.81
N LEU A 14 10.29 2.39 -0.41
CA LEU A 14 8.84 2.60 -0.48
C LEU A 14 8.36 3.75 0.42
N PHE A 15 8.84 3.82 1.66
CA PHE A 15 8.39 4.83 2.62
C PHE A 15 9.14 6.16 2.51
N VAL A 16 10.43 6.15 2.19
CA VAL A 16 11.27 7.37 2.18
C VAL A 16 11.29 8.04 0.81
N ASP A 17 11.32 7.27 -0.28
CA ASP A 17 11.43 7.83 -1.63
C ASP A 17 10.06 7.88 -2.34
N TYR A 18 9.26 6.82 -2.22
CA TYR A 18 8.01 6.71 -2.97
C TYR A 18 6.81 7.38 -2.28
N LEU A 19 6.59 7.19 -0.97
CA LEU A 19 5.46 7.80 -0.26
C LEU A 19 5.40 9.33 -0.39
N PRO A 20 6.51 10.09 -0.31
CA PRO A 20 6.48 11.53 -0.59
C PRO A 20 6.00 11.86 -2.01
N THR A 21 6.32 11.01 -3.00
CA THR A 21 5.82 11.16 -4.38
C THR A 21 4.31 10.97 -4.44
N VAL A 22 3.77 10.01 -3.68
CA VAL A 22 2.32 9.77 -3.54
C VAL A 22 1.63 10.99 -2.92
N ILE A 23 2.17 11.51 -1.82
CA ILE A 23 1.63 12.69 -1.12
C ILE A 23 1.67 13.92 -2.04
N ASN A 24 2.78 14.13 -2.75
CA ASN A 24 2.89 15.21 -3.73
C ASN A 24 1.87 15.07 -4.87
N PHE A 25 1.59 13.85 -5.35
CA PHE A 25 0.54 13.63 -6.35
C PHE A 25 -0.84 14.01 -5.79
N ILE A 26 -1.16 13.62 -4.56
CA ILE A 26 -2.43 13.95 -3.90
C ILE A 26 -2.61 15.48 -3.85
N HIS A 27 -1.63 16.21 -3.29
CA HIS A 27 -1.74 17.66 -3.14
C HIS A 27 -1.86 18.43 -4.45
N ASN A 28 -1.25 17.94 -5.53
CA ASN A 28 -1.19 18.68 -6.79
C ASN A 28 -2.22 18.23 -7.84
N ARG A 29 -2.74 17.00 -7.74
CA ARG A 29 -3.55 16.37 -8.81
C ARG A 29 -4.90 15.83 -8.33
N CYS A 30 -5.11 15.75 -7.03
CA CYS A 30 -6.32 15.22 -6.42
C CYS A 30 -7.11 16.32 -5.68
N ILE A 31 -8.36 15.99 -5.38
CA ILE A 31 -9.27 16.75 -4.55
C ILE A 31 -9.53 15.93 -3.29
N GLU A 32 -9.14 16.48 -2.16
CA GLU A 32 -9.52 16.01 -0.83
C GLU A 32 -10.65 16.92 -0.31
N PRO A 33 -11.90 16.43 -0.20
CA PRO A 33 -12.99 17.23 0.35
C PRO A 33 -12.72 17.71 1.78
N ILE A 34 -11.94 16.94 2.54
CA ILE A 34 -11.42 17.30 3.86
C ILE A 34 -9.89 17.19 3.78
N PRO A 35 -9.15 18.32 3.80
CA PRO A 35 -7.70 18.30 3.71
C PRO A 35 -7.06 17.53 4.87
N THR A 36 -6.07 16.70 4.54
CA THR A 36 -5.33 15.89 5.52
C THR A 36 -3.88 16.40 5.60
N ALA A 37 -3.34 16.53 6.80
CA ALA A 37 -1.92 16.87 6.96
C ALA A 37 -1.02 15.68 6.59
N ASP A 38 0.17 15.94 6.04
CA ASP A 38 1.11 14.88 5.63
C ASP A 38 1.37 13.84 6.74
N ILE A 39 1.53 14.30 7.98
CA ILE A 39 1.75 13.40 9.12
C ILE A 39 0.58 12.44 9.34
N GLN A 40 -0.66 12.89 9.14
CA GLN A 40 -1.84 12.05 9.30
C GLN A 40 -1.91 10.99 8.18
N ILE A 41 -1.56 11.37 6.94
CA ILE A 41 -1.45 10.43 5.82
C ILE A 41 -0.40 9.37 6.14
N VAL A 42 0.82 9.80 6.50
CA VAL A 42 1.93 8.90 6.83
C VAL A 42 1.55 7.96 7.98
N THR A 43 0.98 8.48 9.07
CA THR A 43 0.54 7.68 10.21
C THR A 43 -0.52 6.65 9.79
N SER A 44 -1.51 7.03 8.99
CA SER A 44 -2.55 6.12 8.51
C SER A 44 -1.97 4.98 7.67
N VAL A 45 -1.06 5.30 6.74
CA VAL A 45 -0.35 4.32 5.91
C VAL A 45 0.48 3.37 6.78
N CYS A 46 1.23 3.89 7.76
CA CYS A 46 2.03 3.07 8.68
C CYS A 46 1.16 2.13 9.52
N ASN A 47 0.04 2.61 10.07
CA ASN A 47 -0.85 1.80 10.91
C ASN A 47 -1.48 0.64 10.12
N ILE A 48 -1.94 0.90 8.90
CA ILE A 48 -2.49 -0.16 8.02
C ILE A 48 -1.39 -1.16 7.65
N PHE A 49 -0.20 -0.67 7.30
CA PHE A 49 0.93 -1.53 6.94
C PHE A 49 1.35 -2.44 8.10
N GLU A 50 1.49 -1.88 9.31
CA GLU A 50 1.85 -2.62 10.52
C GLU A 50 0.82 -3.71 10.83
N THR A 51 -0.47 -3.39 10.68
CA THR A 51 -1.56 -4.36 10.88
C THR A 51 -1.46 -5.53 9.90
N LEU A 52 -1.08 -5.28 8.65
CA LEU A 52 -0.97 -6.31 7.62
C LEU A 52 0.28 -7.19 7.77
N VAL A 53 1.41 -6.61 8.17
CA VAL A 53 2.72 -7.29 8.21
C VAL A 53 3.11 -7.73 9.64
N ASN A 54 2.12 -7.86 10.52
CA ASN A 54 2.36 -8.36 11.87
C ASN A 54 2.76 -9.86 11.89
N VAL A 55 3.34 -10.31 13.01
CA VAL A 55 3.82 -11.70 13.20
C VAL A 55 2.71 -12.75 13.12
N GLU A 56 1.46 -12.37 13.31
CA GLU A 56 0.31 -13.28 13.21
C GLU A 56 -0.12 -13.50 11.75
N ASN A 57 0.20 -12.54 10.88
CA ASN A 57 -0.21 -12.53 9.48
C ASN A 57 0.92 -12.97 8.54
N VAL A 58 2.18 -12.80 8.93
CA VAL A 58 3.34 -13.08 8.07
C VAL A 58 4.39 -13.88 8.83
N ASP A 59 4.66 -15.10 8.37
CA ASP A 59 5.76 -15.91 8.90
C ASP A 59 7.09 -15.51 8.26
N ILE A 60 7.80 -14.61 8.93
CA ILE A 60 9.08 -14.07 8.46
C ILE A 60 10.21 -15.10 8.54
N THR A 61 10.02 -16.18 9.32
CA THR A 61 11.06 -17.19 9.54
C THR A 61 11.08 -18.28 8.49
N THR A 62 9.92 -18.59 7.89
CA THR A 62 9.78 -19.64 6.88
C THR A 62 9.58 -19.13 5.46
N SER A 63 9.17 -17.87 5.29
CA SER A 63 8.94 -17.27 3.96
C SER A 63 10.25 -17.09 3.18
N ASP A 64 10.22 -17.39 1.87
CA ASP A 64 11.30 -16.96 0.96
C ASP A 64 11.39 -15.43 0.98
N ILE A 65 12.62 -14.90 0.94
CA ILE A 65 12.91 -13.47 0.80
C ILE A 65 12.11 -12.85 -0.35
N LYS A 66 11.93 -13.56 -1.48
CA LYS A 66 11.13 -13.05 -2.61
C LYS A 66 9.65 -12.91 -2.27
N GLU A 67 9.11 -13.87 -1.52
CA GLU A 67 7.73 -13.85 -1.05
C GLU A 67 7.54 -12.72 -0.04
N LEU A 68 8.43 -12.59 0.94
CA LEU A 68 8.39 -11.52 1.94
C LEU A 68 8.47 -10.13 1.29
N ASN A 69 9.33 -9.93 0.28
CA ASN A 69 9.36 -8.71 -0.52
C ASN A 69 8.03 -8.45 -1.25
N THR A 70 7.35 -9.49 -1.72
CA THR A 70 6.05 -9.36 -2.40
C THR A 70 4.96 -8.98 -1.41
N ILE A 71 4.92 -9.64 -0.25
CA ILE A 71 4.01 -9.33 0.86
C ILE A 71 4.19 -7.87 1.29
N CYS A 72 5.41 -7.47 1.64
CA CYS A 72 5.70 -6.10 2.07
C CYS A 72 5.32 -5.07 1.00
N LYS A 73 5.67 -5.33 -0.26
CA LYS A 73 5.31 -4.43 -1.35
C LYS A 73 3.80 -4.29 -1.52
N ASN A 74 3.06 -5.39 -1.58
CA ASN A 74 1.63 -5.33 -1.81
C ASN A 74 0.85 -4.82 -0.59
N ALA A 75 1.30 -5.13 0.62
CA ALA A 75 0.80 -4.53 1.85
C ALA A 75 1.00 -3.01 1.85
N PHE A 76 2.17 -2.52 1.42
CA PHE A 76 2.41 -1.09 1.27
C PHE A 76 1.46 -0.46 0.23
N VAL A 77 1.26 -1.10 -0.92
CA VAL A 77 0.32 -0.62 -1.95
C VAL A 77 -1.12 -0.55 -1.42
N PHE A 78 -1.57 -1.57 -0.69
CA PHE A 78 -2.87 -1.53 -0.03
C PHE A 78 -2.95 -0.39 1.01
N SER A 79 -1.88 -0.19 1.77
CA SER A 79 -1.79 0.82 2.81
C SER A 79 -1.88 2.24 2.24
N ILE A 80 -1.30 2.54 1.08
CA ILE A 80 -1.46 3.86 0.44
C ILE A 80 -2.86 4.05 -0.16
N ILE A 81 -3.50 3.00 -0.68
CA ILE A 81 -4.88 3.05 -1.20
C ILE A 81 -5.83 3.45 -0.07
N TRP A 82 -5.73 2.78 1.07
CA TRP A 82 -6.65 2.95 2.19
C TRP A 82 -6.22 4.01 3.21
N GLY A 83 -4.93 4.31 3.31
CA GLY A 83 -4.39 5.31 4.22
C GLY A 83 -4.27 6.71 3.63
N ALA A 84 -4.10 6.82 2.30
CA ALA A 84 -3.96 8.10 1.60
C ALA A 84 -5.06 8.33 0.56
N GLY A 85 -5.45 7.30 -0.19
CA GLY A 85 -6.44 7.40 -1.27
C GLY A 85 -7.90 7.48 -0.79
N VAL A 86 -8.18 7.07 0.44
CA VAL A 86 -9.57 6.96 0.93
C VAL A 86 -10.26 8.31 1.09
N SER A 87 -9.51 9.36 1.45
CA SER A 87 -10.00 10.74 1.66
C SER A 87 -10.32 11.45 0.35
N LEU A 88 -9.90 10.91 -0.79
CA LEU A 88 -10.08 11.52 -2.10
C LEU A 88 -11.55 11.45 -2.57
N ASP A 89 -11.96 12.44 -3.36
CA ASP A 89 -13.23 12.38 -4.09
C ASP A 89 -13.22 11.30 -5.19
N THR A 90 -14.39 10.94 -5.74
CA THR A 90 -14.51 9.87 -6.75
C THR A 90 -13.66 10.11 -8.00
N GLY A 91 -13.59 11.37 -8.46
CA GLY A 91 -12.76 11.73 -9.61
C GLY A 91 -11.27 11.53 -9.34
N SER A 92 -10.80 11.93 -8.16
CA SER A 92 -9.41 11.80 -7.76
C SER A 92 -9.03 10.37 -7.41
N LYS A 93 -9.94 9.57 -6.84
CA LYS A 93 -9.74 8.12 -6.64
C LYS A 93 -9.42 7.42 -7.96
N SER A 94 -10.07 7.81 -9.06
CA SER A 94 -9.81 7.26 -10.39
C SER A 94 -8.42 7.66 -10.92
N LYS A 95 -8.05 8.94 -10.79
CA LYS A 95 -6.70 9.44 -11.14
C LYS A 95 -5.60 8.76 -10.31
N PHE A 96 -5.86 8.60 -9.02
CA PHE A 96 -4.95 7.96 -8.07
C PHE A 96 -4.74 6.48 -8.42
N ALA A 97 -5.81 5.75 -8.71
CA ALA A 97 -5.73 4.37 -9.17
C ALA A 97 -4.88 4.24 -10.45
N GLN A 98 -5.06 5.16 -11.41
CA GLN A 98 -4.21 5.21 -12.61
C GLN A 98 -2.74 5.47 -12.28
N PHE A 99 -2.47 6.50 -11.48
CA PHE A 99 -1.11 6.85 -11.04
C PHE A 99 -0.39 5.67 -10.36
N LEU A 100 -1.07 4.93 -9.49
CA LEU A 100 -0.51 3.74 -8.84
C LEU A 100 -0.19 2.63 -9.85
N ARG A 101 -1.07 2.36 -10.82
CA ARG A 101 -0.82 1.35 -11.86
C ARG A 101 0.38 1.71 -12.73
N GLU A 102 0.53 2.98 -13.12
CA GLU A 102 1.65 3.44 -13.93
C GLU A 102 2.98 3.35 -13.16
N THR A 103 3.02 3.90 -11.95
CA THR A 103 4.25 3.99 -11.16
C THR A 103 4.70 2.65 -10.57
N LEU A 104 3.76 1.73 -10.30
CA LEU A 104 4.07 0.39 -9.78
C LEU A 104 4.19 -0.67 -10.88
N LYS A 105 4.17 -0.26 -12.16
CA LYS A 105 4.26 -1.14 -13.35
C LYS A 105 3.19 -2.23 -13.37
N GLY A 106 1.93 -1.85 -13.14
CA GLY A 106 0.77 -2.75 -13.20
C GLY A 106 0.62 -3.70 -12.00
N LYS A 107 1.40 -3.51 -10.93
CA LYS A 107 1.28 -4.32 -9.71
C LYS A 107 0.12 -3.90 -8.80
N ALA A 108 -0.50 -2.76 -9.05
CA ALA A 108 -1.74 -2.38 -8.39
C ALA A 108 -2.92 -3.07 -9.10
N PRO A 109 -3.93 -3.57 -8.35
CA PRO A 109 -5.14 -4.13 -8.92
C PRO A 109 -5.87 -3.13 -9.85
N PRO A 110 -6.59 -3.61 -10.88
CA PRO A 110 -7.34 -2.75 -11.80
C PRO A 110 -8.36 -1.84 -11.10
N ASP A 111 -9.06 -2.41 -10.11
CA ASP A 111 -9.87 -1.68 -9.14
C ASP A 111 -9.22 -1.82 -7.74
N PRO A 112 -8.48 -0.80 -7.29
CA PRO A 112 -7.82 -0.83 -5.98
C PRO A 112 -8.77 -0.76 -4.79
N TYR A 113 -9.98 -0.24 -4.96
CA TYR A 113 -10.95 -0.18 -3.88
C TYR A 113 -11.83 -1.45 -3.82
N GLY A 114 -11.96 -2.15 -4.96
CA GLY A 114 -12.58 -3.47 -5.08
C GLY A 114 -11.71 -4.66 -4.67
N ALA A 115 -10.48 -4.44 -4.21
CA ALA A 115 -9.54 -5.50 -3.87
C ALA A 115 -8.91 -5.37 -2.47
N PHE A 116 -8.52 -6.51 -1.91
CA PHE A 116 -7.77 -6.62 -0.65
C PHE A 116 -6.51 -7.43 -0.80
N VAL A 117 -5.53 -7.18 0.06
CA VAL A 117 -4.29 -7.95 0.12
C VAL A 117 -4.42 -9.07 1.15
N ASP A 118 -4.21 -10.31 0.70
CA ASP A 118 -4.14 -11.47 1.60
C ASP A 118 -2.69 -11.67 2.06
N ALA A 119 -2.31 -11.00 3.16
CA ALA A 119 -0.96 -11.08 3.71
C ALA A 119 -0.58 -12.50 4.17
N LYS A 120 -1.57 -13.33 4.54
CA LYS A 120 -1.37 -14.73 4.97
C LYS A 120 -1.12 -15.67 3.79
N GLN A 121 -1.57 -15.30 2.60
CA GLN A 121 -1.42 -16.08 1.37
C GLN A 121 -0.52 -15.33 0.37
N GLY A 122 0.75 -15.14 0.74
CA GLY A 122 1.79 -14.60 -0.15
C GLY A 122 1.61 -13.13 -0.54
N GLY A 123 0.68 -12.41 0.09
CA GLY A 123 0.45 -10.99 -0.17
C GLY A 123 -0.23 -10.71 -1.50
N VAL A 124 -1.07 -11.63 -1.98
CA VAL A 124 -1.76 -11.49 -3.28
C VAL A 124 -3.01 -10.63 -3.14
N PHE A 125 -3.27 -9.78 -4.15
CA PHE A 125 -4.53 -9.04 -4.22
C PHE A 125 -5.69 -9.95 -4.66
N LYS A 126 -6.79 -9.92 -3.93
CA LYS A 126 -8.04 -10.65 -4.21
C LYS A 126 -9.22 -9.68 -4.29
N SER A 127 -10.26 -10.02 -5.06
CA SER A 127 -11.48 -9.21 -5.08
C SER A 127 -12.24 -9.35 -3.76
N TRP A 128 -12.80 -8.26 -3.24
CA TRP A 128 -13.73 -8.30 -2.11
C TRP A 128 -14.95 -9.19 -2.39
N ASP A 129 -15.36 -9.34 -3.65
CA ASP A 129 -16.48 -10.21 -4.06
C ASP A 129 -16.27 -11.69 -3.66
N THR A 130 -15.01 -12.09 -3.43
CA THR A 130 -14.68 -13.47 -3.03
C THR A 130 -15.05 -13.78 -1.58
N LEU A 131 -15.38 -12.76 -0.78
CA LEU A 131 -15.76 -12.89 0.63
C LEU A 131 -17.29 -12.83 0.85
N VAL A 132 -18.07 -12.71 -0.23
CA VAL A 132 -19.54 -12.55 -0.20
C VAL A 132 -20.24 -13.87 -0.51
#